data_AF-A0A9D8T6M5-F1
#
_entry.id   AF-A0A9D8T6M5-F1
#
_cell.length_a   1.000
_cell.length_b   1.000
_cell.length_c   1.000
_cell.angle_alpha   90.00
_cell.angle_beta   90.00
_cell.angle_gamma   90.00
#
_symmetry.space_group_name_H-M   'P 1'
#
loop_
_entity.id
_entity.type
_entity.pdbx_description
1 polymer ?
#
loop_
_entity_poly.entity_id
_entity_poly.type
_entity_poly.pdbx_seq_one_letter_code
_entity_poly.pdbx_strand_id
1 'polypeptide(L)'
;LTAVGFCRYIFRRGNEGEFIYKLDMVERGESDEVKESYFNFLSDCGMRVVGEFKDWIYLQKPASEGPFDKKNDTYARLRHVNKVYSFSLRTVCNLLRLFAGIMVVLILLQLLSNNVSLSEFCNGVMLGVGVSSLIALVIIWVPIVNKLRCQVNKLIDDIGVNL
;
A
#
# COMPACT_ATOMS: atom_id res chain seq x y z
N LEU A 1 8.63 6.00 -18.65
CA LEU A 1 9.16 6.11 -17.28
C LEU A 1 10.53 5.45 -17.24
N THR A 2 11.54 6.13 -16.69
CA THR A 2 12.95 5.65 -16.71
C THR A 2 13.53 5.51 -15.30
N ALA A 3 13.03 6.28 -14.34
CA ALA A 3 13.40 6.12 -12.94
C ALA A 3 12.27 6.62 -12.04
N VAL A 4 12.18 6.02 -10.85
CA VAL A 4 11.23 6.37 -9.80
C VAL A 4 11.98 6.53 -8.49
N GLY A 5 11.62 7.54 -7.72
CA GLY A 5 12.12 7.77 -6.37
C GLY A 5 11.02 8.31 -5.47
N PHE A 6 11.36 8.68 -4.24
CA PHE A 6 10.41 9.29 -3.30
C PHE A 6 9.79 10.55 -3.91
N CYS A 7 8.50 10.47 -4.27
CA CYS A 7 7.74 11.54 -4.94
C CYS A 7 8.39 12.10 -6.21
N ARG A 8 9.26 11.32 -6.88
CA ARG A 8 9.98 11.77 -8.08
C ARG A 8 9.80 10.75 -9.21
N TYR A 9 9.37 11.23 -10.37
CA TYR A 9 9.20 10.43 -11.58
C TYR A 9 10.00 11.05 -12.71
N ILE A 10 10.87 10.25 -13.33
CA ILE A 10 11.68 10.69 -14.47
C ILE A 10 11.16 10.02 -15.72
N PHE A 11 10.72 10.82 -16.69
CA PHE A 11 10.23 10.36 -17.98
C PHE A 11 11.21 10.77 -19.09
N ARG A 12 11.53 9.83 -19.98
CA ARG A 12 12.18 10.11 -21.25
C ARG A 12 11.09 10.39 -22.31
N ARG A 13 11.35 11.33 -23.22
CA ARG A 13 10.52 11.56 -24.40
C ARG A 13 10.57 10.31 -25.30
N GLY A 14 9.43 9.67 -25.50
CA GLY A 14 9.25 8.51 -26.39
C GLY A 14 8.09 8.76 -27.35
N ASN A 15 7.78 7.79 -28.21
CA ASN A 15 6.65 7.89 -29.11
C ASN A 15 5.33 7.70 -28.35
N GLU A 16 4.28 8.40 -28.76
CA GLU A 16 2.96 8.27 -28.14
C GLU A 16 2.46 6.82 -28.28
N GLY A 17 2.02 6.23 -27.17
CA GLY A 17 1.46 4.88 -27.17
C GLY A 17 2.47 3.76 -27.40
N GLU A 18 3.78 4.01 -27.38
CA GLU A 18 4.79 2.95 -27.60
C GLU A 18 4.76 1.87 -26.51
N PHE A 19 4.46 2.29 -25.27
CA PHE A 19 4.46 1.41 -24.11
C PHE A 19 3.25 1.64 -23.22
N ILE A 20 2.83 0.56 -22.57
CA ILE A 20 1.85 0.56 -21.50
C ILE A 20 2.55 0.29 -20.17
N TYR A 21 2.03 0.89 -19.10
CA TYR A 21 2.58 0.78 -17.75
C TYR A 21 1.56 0.14 -16.80
N LYS A 22 2.04 -0.72 -15.90
CA LYS A 22 1.25 -1.29 -14.81
C LYS A 22 2.02 -1.14 -13.51
N LEU A 23 1.31 -0.73 -12.47
CA LEU A 23 1.82 -0.72 -11.11
C LEU A 23 1.49 -2.08 -10.48
N ASP A 24 2.49 -2.81 -10.02
CA ASP A 24 2.30 -4.06 -9.26
C ASP A 24 3.04 -3.99 -7.92
N MET A 25 2.74 -4.95 -7.04
CA MET A 25 3.28 -5.01 -5.69
C MET A 25 3.96 -6.36 -5.43
N VAL A 26 5.22 -6.30 -5.00
CA VAL A 26 6.02 -7.46 -4.58
C VAL A 26 5.56 -7.90 -3.20
N GLU A 27 5.49 -9.21 -2.95
CA GLU A 27 5.16 -9.74 -1.63
C GLU A 27 6.32 -9.50 -0.66
N ARG A 28 6.04 -8.86 0.48
CA ARG A 28 7.06 -8.42 1.41
C ARG A 28 7.37 -9.51 2.45
N GLY A 29 8.64 -9.86 2.59
CA GLY A 29 9.12 -10.91 3.50
C GLY A 29 9.75 -12.11 2.77
N GLU A 30 9.75 -12.07 1.44
CA GLU A 30 10.52 -12.98 0.61
C GLU A 30 12.02 -12.62 0.65
N SER A 31 12.90 -13.63 0.56
CA SER A 31 14.34 -13.40 0.46
C SER A 31 14.66 -12.65 -0.84
N ASP A 32 15.82 -11.98 -0.87
CA ASP A 32 16.29 -11.28 -2.08
C ASP A 32 16.31 -12.21 -3.30
N GLU A 33 16.60 -13.51 -3.10
CA GLU A 33 16.57 -14.55 -4.14
C GLU A 33 15.17 -14.77 -4.75
N VAL A 34 14.12 -14.79 -3.92
CA VAL A 34 12.75 -15.01 -4.41
C VAL A 34 12.26 -13.78 -5.17
N LYS A 35 12.64 -12.58 -4.70
CA LYS A 35 12.35 -11.33 -5.41
C LYS A 35 13.04 -11.28 -6.77
N GLU A 36 14.31 -11.69 -6.84
CA GLU A 36 15.05 -11.77 -8.10
C GLU A 36 14.44 -12.80 -9.06
N SER A 37 14.05 -13.97 -8.56
CA SER A 37 13.32 -14.98 -9.33
C SER A 37 12.00 -14.43 -9.90
N TYR A 38 11.25 -13.65 -9.11
CA TYR A 38 10.04 -12.98 -9.57
C TYR A 38 10.32 -11.94 -10.67
N PHE A 39 11.40 -11.16 -10.55
CA PHE A 39 11.78 -10.19 -11.58
C PHE A 39 12.23 -10.87 -12.89
N ASN A 40 12.93 -11.99 -12.78
CA ASN A 40 13.30 -12.80 -13.94
C ASN A 40 12.06 -13.39 -14.61
N PHE A 41 11.11 -13.93 -13.85
CA PHE A 41 9.82 -14.39 -14.37
C PHE A 41 9.05 -13.30 -15.12
N LEU A 42 9.03 -12.07 -14.58
CA LEU A 42 8.39 -10.93 -15.24
C LEU A 42 9.07 -10.60 -16.58
N SER A 43 10.41 -10.63 -16.59
CA SER A 43 11.21 -10.42 -17.81
C SER A 43 10.95 -11.49 -18.87
N ASP A 44 10.87 -12.76 -18.47
CA ASP A 44 10.55 -13.89 -19.35
C ASP A 44 9.15 -13.78 -19.95
N CYS A 45 8.22 -13.15 -19.21
CA CYS A 45 6.86 -12.84 -19.68
C CYS A 45 6.78 -11.59 -20.58
N GLY A 46 7.92 -11.01 -20.99
CA GLY A 46 7.98 -9.81 -21.83
C GLY A 46 7.76 -8.48 -21.08
N MET A 47 7.72 -8.50 -19.74
CA MET A 47 7.53 -7.31 -18.92
C MET A 47 8.86 -6.80 -18.38
N ARG A 48 9.10 -5.49 -18.52
CA ARG A 48 10.31 -4.85 -17.97
C ARG A 48 9.97 -4.05 -16.71
N VAL A 49 10.74 -4.26 -15.64
CA VAL A 49 10.71 -3.40 -14.46
C VAL A 49 11.46 -2.09 -14.76
N VAL A 50 10.74 -0.97 -14.80
CA VAL A 50 11.30 0.37 -15.11
C VAL A 50 11.56 1.23 -13.87
N GLY A 51 11.12 0.75 -12.72
CA GLY A 51 11.34 1.42 -11.45
C GLY A 51 10.79 0.61 -10.29
N GLU A 52 11.44 0.75 -9.15
CA GLU A 52 11.01 0.15 -7.89
C GLU A 52 10.95 1.27 -6.83
N PHE A 53 9.89 1.24 -6.02
CA PHE A 53 9.78 2.09 -4.85
C PHE A 53 9.13 1.34 -3.68
N LYS A 54 9.94 1.05 -2.65
CA LYS A 54 9.55 0.18 -1.52
C LYS A 54 9.07 -1.18 -2.04
N ASP A 55 7.80 -1.51 -1.82
CA ASP A 55 7.21 -2.78 -2.25
C ASP A 55 6.52 -2.66 -3.63
N TRP A 56 6.55 -1.46 -4.23
CA TRP A 56 5.89 -1.17 -5.51
C TRP A 56 6.88 -1.26 -6.67
N ILE A 57 6.46 -1.92 -7.74
CA ILE A 57 7.21 -2.03 -8.98
C ILE A 57 6.41 -1.46 -10.14
N TYR A 58 7.09 -0.73 -11.01
CA TYR A 58 6.53 -0.18 -12.23
C TYR A 58 6.94 -1.10 -13.38
N LEU A 59 5.96 -1.79 -13.93
CA LEU A 59 6.12 -2.67 -15.08
C LEU A 59 5.81 -1.90 -16.36
N GLN A 60 6.57 -2.19 -17.40
CA GLN A 60 6.37 -1.67 -18.74
C GLN A 60 6.37 -2.84 -19.74
N LYS A 61 5.48 -2.79 -20.72
CA LYS A 61 5.56 -3.64 -21.90
C LYS A 61 5.15 -2.88 -23.17
N PRO A 62 5.58 -3.31 -24.37
CA PRO A 62 5.16 -2.69 -25.62
C PRO A 62 3.64 -2.70 -25.76
N ALA A 63 3.04 -1.60 -26.21
CA ALA A 63 1.59 -1.54 -26.39
C ALA A 63 1.09 -2.51 -27.49
N SER A 64 1.97 -2.86 -28.43
CA SER A 64 1.71 -3.84 -29.50
C SER A 64 1.44 -5.25 -29.00
N GLU A 65 1.89 -5.60 -27.81
CA GLU A 65 1.67 -6.93 -27.19
C GLU A 65 0.32 -7.05 -26.48
N GLY A 66 -0.52 -6.02 -26.57
CA GLY A 66 -1.85 -6.00 -25.97
C GLY A 66 -1.86 -5.71 -24.46
N PRO A 67 -3.03 -5.69 -23.80
CA PRO A 67 -3.19 -5.27 -22.41
C PRO A 67 -2.49 -6.21 -21.42
N PHE A 68 -2.10 -5.70 -20.24
CA PHE A 68 -1.45 -6.50 -19.18
C PHE A 68 -2.33 -7.64 -18.66
N ASP A 69 -3.61 -7.35 -18.43
CA ASP A 69 -4.54 -8.33 -17.87
C ASP A 69 -5.53 -8.78 -18.95
N LYS A 70 -5.70 -10.09 -19.09
CA LYS A 70 -6.91 -10.63 -19.73
C LYS A 70 -8.08 -10.26 -18.82
N LYS A 71 -9.10 -9.62 -19.38
CA LYS A 71 -10.30 -9.17 -18.63
C LYS A 71 -10.96 -10.28 -17.78
N ASN A 72 -10.75 -11.55 -18.15
CA ASN A 72 -11.29 -12.72 -17.47
C ASN A 72 -10.40 -13.30 -16.34
N ASP A 73 -9.21 -12.77 -16.05
CA ASP A 73 -8.38 -13.28 -14.95
C ASP A 73 -8.77 -12.63 -13.61
N THR A 74 -9.92 -13.07 -13.09
CA THR A 74 -10.49 -12.60 -11.83
C THR A 74 -9.60 -12.96 -10.63
N TYR A 75 -8.87 -14.08 -10.70
CA TYR A 75 -7.97 -14.51 -9.63
C TYR A 75 -6.75 -13.59 -9.50
N ALA A 76 -6.13 -13.20 -10.62
CA ALA A 76 -5.02 -12.24 -10.60
C ALA A 76 -5.44 -10.88 -10.02
N ARG A 77 -6.65 -10.40 -10.37
CA ARG A 77 -7.21 -9.15 -9.84
C ARG A 77 -7.44 -9.24 -8.33
N LEU A 78 -8.03 -10.34 -7.85
CA LEU A 78 -8.27 -10.56 -6.42
C LEU A 78 -6.95 -10.63 -5.64
N ARG A 79 -5.94 -11.35 -6.16
CA ARG A 79 -4.63 -11.44 -5.53
C ARG A 79 -3.97 -10.07 -5.40
N HIS A 80 -4.01 -9.25 -6.46
CA HIS A 80 -3.45 -7.90 -6.42
C HIS A 80 -4.18 -7.01 -5.39
N VAL A 81 -5.52 -7.05 -5.36
CA VAL A 81 -6.32 -6.31 -4.37
C VAL A 81 -5.98 -6.74 -2.94
N ASN A 82 -5.82 -8.05 -2.70
CA ASN A 82 -5.46 -8.56 -1.38
C ASN A 82 -4.05 -8.13 -0.92
N LYS A 83 -3.09 -8.05 -1.85
CA LYS A 83 -1.73 -7.53 -1.57
C LYS A 83 -1.80 -6.07 -1.13
N VAL A 84 -2.52 -5.23 -1.88
CA VAL A 84 -2.71 -3.80 -1.56
C VAL A 84 -3.41 -3.62 -0.21
N TYR A 85 -4.41 -4.46 0.09
CA TYR A 85 -5.06 -4.45 1.39
C TYR A 85 -4.10 -4.79 2.54
N SER A 86 -3.35 -5.89 2.41
CA SER A 86 -2.37 -6.31 3.42
C SER A 86 -1.31 -5.24 3.67
N PHE A 87 -0.85 -4.56 2.62
CA PHE A 87 0.03 -3.40 2.72
C PHE A 87 -0.60 -2.24 3.49
N SER A 88 -1.85 -1.92 3.16
CA SER A 88 -2.57 -0.82 3.78
C SER A 88 -2.80 -1.06 5.28
N LEU A 89 -3.22 -2.27 5.67
CA LEU A 89 -3.38 -2.67 7.06
C LEU A 89 -2.05 -2.59 7.81
N ARG A 90 -0.96 -3.12 7.23
CA ARG A 90 0.38 -3.04 7.84
C ARG A 90 0.84 -1.59 8.03
N THR A 91 0.59 -0.74 7.04
CA THR A 91 0.94 0.69 7.09
C THR A 91 0.18 1.40 8.22
N VAL A 92 -1.13 1.14 8.35
CA VAL A 92 -1.95 1.67 9.45
C VAL A 92 -1.44 1.20 10.81
N CYS A 93 -1.15 -0.10 10.97
CA CYS A 93 -0.59 -0.64 12.21
C CYS A 93 0.75 0.00 12.59
N ASN A 94 1.63 0.24 11.61
CA ASN A 94 2.92 0.91 11.86
C ASN A 94 2.74 2.37 12.27
N LEU A 95 1.80 3.10 11.64
CA LEU A 95 1.50 4.48 12.01
C LEU A 95 0.92 4.59 13.42
N LEU A 96 0.05 3.66 13.82
CA LEU A 96 -0.47 3.58 15.20
C LEU A 96 0.63 3.35 16.23
N ARG A 97 1.57 2.44 15.94
CA ARG A 97 2.71 2.17 16.82
C ARG A 97 3.60 3.40 16.96
N LEU A 98 3.87 4.10 15.86
CA LEU A 98 4.64 5.34 15.87
C LEU A 98 3.91 6.42 16.69
N PHE A 99 2.61 6.60 16.49
CA PHE A 99 1.79 7.54 17.24
C PHE A 99 1.80 7.24 18.74
N ALA A 100 1.58 5.98 19.13
CA ALA A 100 1.66 5.56 20.53
C ALA A 100 3.04 5.83 21.14
N GLY A 101 4.11 5.53 20.40
CA GLY A 101 5.48 5.83 20.82
C GLY A 101 5.72 7.33 21.06
N ILE A 102 5.25 8.19 20.16
CA ILE A 102 5.34 9.65 20.31
C ILE A 102 4.59 10.10 21.57
N MET A 103 3.37 9.59 21.80
CA MET A 103 2.60 9.94 23.00
C MET A 103 3.33 9.55 24.29
N VAL A 104 3.95 8.37 24.34
CA VAL A 104 4.76 7.93 25.49
C VAL A 104 5.93 8.87 25.74
N VAL A 105 6.65 9.30 24.70
CA VAL A 105 7.78 10.24 24.84
C VAL A 105 7.30 11.60 25.36
N LEU A 106 6.18 12.12 24.83
CA LEU A 106 5.61 13.38 25.30
C LEU A 106 5.19 13.31 26.78
N ILE A 107 4.60 12.20 27.19
CA ILE A 107 4.24 11.92 28.58
C ILE A 107 5.48 11.94 29.48
N LEU A 108 6.56 11.26 29.09
CA LEU A 108 7.81 11.23 29.84
C LEU A 108 8.44 12.62 29.97
N LEU A 109 8.41 13.43 28.91
CA LEU A 109 8.91 14.82 28.94
C LEU A 109 8.10 15.70 29.89
N GLN A 110 6.78 15.53 29.94
CA GLN A 110 5.89 16.27 30.85
C GLN A 110 6.13 15.87 32.31
N LEU A 111 6.34 14.57 32.58
CA LEU A 111 6.70 14.06 33.92
C LEU A 111 8.06 14.56 34.41
N LEU A 112 9.03 14.77 33.52
CA LEU A 112 10.35 15.31 33.86
C LEU A 112 10.35 16.83 34.08
N SER A 113 9.37 17.56 33.52
CA SER A 113 9.36 19.03 33.41
C SER A 113 8.69 19.76 34.60
N ASN A 114 7.66 19.20 35.25
CA ASN A 114 6.98 19.88 36.35
C ASN A 114 6.22 18.94 37.30
N ASN A 115 6.01 19.40 38.54
CA ASN A 115 5.27 18.75 39.64
C ASN A 115 3.75 18.64 39.38
N VAL A 116 3.36 18.11 38.22
CA VAL A 116 1.96 17.87 37.87
C VAL A 116 1.52 16.58 38.57
N SER A 117 0.41 16.64 39.30
CA SER A 117 -0.20 15.46 39.90
C SER A 117 -0.57 14.45 38.82
N LEU A 118 -0.06 13.22 38.96
CA LEU A 118 -0.22 12.11 38.01
C LEU A 118 -1.70 11.86 37.62
N SER A 119 -2.65 12.13 38.51
CA SER A 119 -4.08 11.90 38.31
C SER A 119 -4.71 12.81 37.25
N GLU A 120 -4.46 14.13 37.29
CA GLU A 120 -5.05 15.09 36.35
C GLU A 120 -4.46 14.92 34.94
N PHE A 121 -3.16 14.63 34.89
CA PHE A 121 -2.45 14.32 33.66
C PHE A 121 -2.98 13.04 33.00
N CYS A 122 -3.12 11.95 33.75
CA CYS A 122 -3.64 10.68 33.24
C CYS A 122 -5.07 10.80 32.71
N ASN A 123 -5.94 11.56 33.38
CA ASN A 123 -7.34 11.67 32.98
C ASN A 123 -7.51 12.45 31.66
N GLY A 124 -6.78 13.55 31.48
CA GLY A 124 -6.85 14.35 30.24
C GLY A 124 -6.18 13.66 29.04
N VAL A 125 -5.01 13.04 29.25
CA VAL A 125 -4.23 12.42 28.17
C VAL A 125 -4.84 11.09 27.73
N MET A 126 -5.34 10.24 28.64
CA MET A 126 -5.97 8.97 28.25
C MET A 126 -7.24 9.19 27.42
N LEU A 127 -8.08 10.16 27.81
CA LEU A 127 -9.31 10.45 27.07
C LEU A 127 -9.00 11.08 25.71
N GLY A 128 -8.06 12.03 25.65
CA GLY A 128 -7.69 12.70 24.39
C GLY A 128 -7.04 11.76 23.37
N VAL A 129 -6.04 10.99 23.80
CA VAL A 129 -5.28 10.09 22.90
C VAL A 129 -6.11 8.89 22.48
N GLY A 130 -6.91 8.34 23.40
CA GLY A 130 -7.83 7.24 23.09
C GLY A 130 -8.84 7.66 22.02
N VAL A 131 -9.49 8.80 22.21
CA VAL A 131 -10.48 9.31 21.25
C VAL A 131 -9.83 9.68 19.91
N SER A 132 -8.69 10.36 19.91
CA SER A 132 -8.02 10.77 18.66
C SER A 132 -7.51 9.59 17.84
N SER A 133 -6.97 8.56 18.49
CA SER A 133 -6.46 7.36 17.80
C SER A 133 -7.59 6.53 17.19
N LEU A 134 -8.73 6.40 17.89
CA LEU A 134 -9.93 5.74 17.35
C LEU A 134 -10.51 6.50 16.15
N ILE A 135 -10.60 7.83 16.22
CA ILE A 135 -11.08 8.66 15.10
C ILE A 135 -10.15 8.53 13.90
N ALA A 136 -8.83 8.62 14.09
CA ALA A 136 -7.86 8.46 13.01
C ALA A 136 -7.96 7.07 12.35
N LEU A 137 -8.19 6.02 13.14
CA LEU A 137 -8.42 4.67 12.61
C LEU A 137 -9.65 4.61 11.74
N VAL A 138 -10.78 5.14 12.19
CA VAL A 138 -12.03 5.12 11.42
C VAL A 138 -11.86 5.90 10.11
N ILE A 139 -11.26 7.09 10.14
CA ILE A 139 -11.04 7.93 8.95
C ILE A 139 -10.18 7.21 7.90
N ILE A 140 -9.14 6.48 8.32
CA ILE A 140 -8.25 5.78 7.38
C ILE A 140 -8.83 4.41 6.97
N TRP A 141 -9.46 3.68 7.89
CA TRP A 141 -9.95 2.31 7.68
C TRP A 141 -11.20 2.25 6.82
N VAL A 142 -12.18 3.13 7.05
CA VAL A 142 -13.47 3.16 6.33
C VAL A 142 -13.29 3.28 4.81
N PRO A 143 -12.52 4.24 4.25
CA PRO A 143 -12.37 4.37 2.80
C PRO A 143 -11.65 3.17 2.19
N ILE A 144 -10.67 2.59 2.88
CA ILE A 144 -9.95 1.39 2.43
C ILE A 144 -10.92 0.21 2.34
N VAL A 145 -11.66 -0.07 3.41
CA VAL A 145 -12.62 -1.20 3.45
C VAL A 145 -13.74 -1.01 2.44
N ASN A 146 -14.28 0.21 2.29
CA ASN A 146 -15.33 0.48 1.31
C ASN A 146 -14.84 0.29 -0.13
N LYS A 147 -13.63 0.77 -0.44
CA LYS A 147 -13.03 0.59 -1.77
C LYS A 147 -12.81 -0.89 -2.08
N LEU A 148 -12.33 -1.66 -1.12
CA LEU A 148 -12.11 -3.10 -1.26
C LEU A 148 -13.41 -3.88 -1.41
N ARG A 149 -14.40 -3.59 -0.56
CA ARG A 149 -15.74 -4.21 -0.66
C ARG A 149 -16.35 -3.96 -2.03
N CYS A 150 -16.24 -2.73 -2.55
CA CYS A 150 -16.73 -2.41 -3.89
C CYS A 150 -15.98 -3.19 -4.98
N GLN A 151 -14.65 -3.33 -4.88
CA GLN A 151 -13.88 -4.11 -5.85
C GLN A 151 -14.21 -5.60 -5.80
N VAL A 152 -14.32 -6.17 -4.60
CA VAL A 152 -14.68 -7.58 -4.41
C VAL A 152 -16.08 -7.87 -4.93
N ASN A 153 -17.07 -7.03 -4.63
CA ASN A 153 -18.43 -7.20 -5.13
C ASN A 153 -18.48 -7.19 -6.66
N LYS A 154 -17.77 -6.25 -7.31
CA LYS A 154 -17.68 -6.23 -8.78
C LYS A 154 -17.07 -7.51 -9.35
N LEU A 155 -16.06 -8.08 -8.68
CA LEU A 155 -15.45 -9.34 -9.12
C LEU A 155 -16.39 -10.54 -8.92
N ILE A 156 -17.19 -10.54 -7.84
CA ILE A 156 -18.20 -11.59 -7.60
C ILE A 156 -19.31 -11.52 -8.66
N ASP A 157 -19.80 -10.32 -8.96
CA ASP A 157 -20.81 -10.11 -10.01
C ASP A 157 -20.28 -10.55 -11.39
N ASP A 158 -19.03 -10.20 -11.73
CA ASP A 158 -18.36 -10.67 -12.96
C ASP A 158 -18.27 -12.21 -13.03
N ILE A 159 -18.08 -12.92 -11.91
CA ILE A 159 -18.08 -14.39 -11.89
C ILE A 159 -19.49 -14.95 -12.09
N GLY A 160 -20.49 -14.40 -11.41
CA GLY A 160 -21.88 -14.89 -11.48
C GLY A 160 -22.55 -14.67 -12.85
N VAL A 161 -22.09 -13.68 -13.62
CA VAL A 161 -22.57 -13.41 -14.99
C VAL A 161 -21.89 -14.30 -16.05
N ASN A 162 -20.70 -14.85 -15.76
CA ASN A 162 -19.93 -15.69 -16.69
C ASN A 162 -20.17 -17.21 -16.49
N LEU A 163 -21.08 -17.60 -15.60
CA LEU A 163 -21.55 -18.98 -15.36
C LEU A 163 -22.92 -19.19 -16.00
#